data_AF-A0A1Q8QKP0-F1
#
_entry.id   AF-A0A1Q8QKP0-F1
#
_cell.length_a   1.000
_cell.length_b   1.000
_cell.length_c   1.000
_cell.angle_alpha   90.00
_cell.angle_beta   90.00
_cell.angle_gamma   90.00
#
_symmetry.space_group_name_H-M   'P 1'
#
loop_
_entity.id
_entity.type
_entity.pdbx_description
1 polymer ?
#
loop_
_entity_poly.entity_id
_entity_poly.type
_entity_poly.pdbx_seq_one_letter_code
_entity_poly.pdbx_strand_id
1 'polypeptide(L)'
;MQPTPAQFDILRAAAAFSAVERYSGTMPKRQALHYDKTQLTGLEDAGFLERVKLSFPCGKDVEGWRLTGFGRLILADKAADDALEPEHLRILSDVYHYSRLSQNRGMMPKELARTFDADDVRDLFMHGYLLRIHLKGAVKAKGWVVSNKGLAALRRATGPVFVGAGPQKN
;
A
#
# COMPACT_ATOMS: atom_id res chain seq x y z
N MET A 1 11.25 19.75 12.25
CA MET A 1 9.77 19.64 12.32
C MET A 1 9.41 18.20 12.64
N GLN A 2 8.43 17.95 13.51
CA GLN A 2 7.89 16.61 13.74
C GLN A 2 6.60 16.43 12.93
N PRO A 3 6.44 15.35 12.14
CA PRO A 3 5.22 15.13 11.37
C PRO A 3 3.97 14.91 12.25
N THR A 4 2.83 15.41 11.80
CA THR A 4 1.52 15.14 12.42
C THR A 4 1.07 13.69 12.19
N PRO A 5 0.09 13.15 12.93
CA PRO A 5 -0.48 11.83 12.64
C PRO A 5 -0.91 11.65 11.18
N ALA A 6 -1.65 12.62 10.63
CA ALA A 6 -2.06 12.62 9.23
C ALA A 6 -0.87 12.62 8.25
N GLN A 7 0.22 13.33 8.59
CA GLN A 7 1.44 13.29 7.79
C GLN A 7 2.14 11.93 7.87
N PHE A 8 2.13 11.27 9.03
CA PHE A 8 2.64 9.89 9.13
C PHE A 8 1.86 8.91 8.26
N ASP A 9 0.54 9.10 8.09
CA ASP A 9 -0.24 8.26 7.18
C ASP A 9 0.18 8.42 5.73
N ILE A 10 0.46 9.66 5.30
CA ILE A 10 1.02 9.93 3.98
C ILE A 10 2.39 9.27 3.82
N LEU A 11 3.27 9.36 4.83
CA LEU A 11 4.59 8.73 4.80
C LEU A 11 4.51 7.20 4.75
N ARG A 12 3.59 6.59 5.51
CA ARG A 12 3.32 5.14 5.47
C ARG A 12 2.80 4.72 4.10
N ALA A 13 1.89 5.49 3.51
CA ALA A 13 1.39 5.22 2.17
C ALA A 13 2.50 5.34 1.13
N ALA A 14 3.35 6.37 1.20
CA ALA A 14 4.50 6.52 0.32
C ALA A 14 5.49 5.35 0.47
N ALA A 15 5.73 4.91 1.71
CA ALA A 15 6.58 3.75 2.00
C ALA A 15 6.04 2.47 1.36
N ALA A 16 4.71 2.30 1.28
CA ALA A 16 4.11 1.12 0.66
C ALA A 16 4.45 0.97 -0.84
N PHE A 17 4.78 2.07 -1.52
CA PHE A 17 5.20 2.06 -2.93
C PHE A 17 6.70 1.79 -3.11
N SER A 18 7.52 1.89 -2.06
CA SER A 18 9.00 1.77 -2.14
C SER A 18 9.48 0.48 -2.82
N ALA A 19 8.77 -0.64 -2.60
CA ALA A 19 9.08 -1.95 -3.17
C ALA A 19 8.31 -2.25 -4.48
N VAL A 20 7.51 -1.31 -4.98
CA VAL A 20 6.65 -1.55 -6.16
C VAL A 20 7.37 -1.11 -7.43
N GLU A 21 7.97 -2.07 -8.14
CA GLU A 21 8.79 -1.84 -9.35
C GLU A 21 8.06 -1.01 -10.41
N ARG A 22 6.77 -1.31 -10.66
CA ARG A 22 5.95 -0.60 -11.66
C ARG A 22 5.89 0.91 -11.43
N TYR A 23 5.96 1.34 -10.17
CA TYR A 23 5.94 2.74 -9.82
C TYR A 23 7.32 3.28 -9.45
N SER A 24 8.38 2.46 -9.59
CA SER A 24 9.75 2.82 -9.27
C SER A 24 9.90 3.43 -7.88
N GLY A 25 9.21 2.86 -6.88
CA GLY A 25 9.25 3.40 -5.52
C GLY A 25 8.36 4.63 -5.26
N THR A 26 7.64 5.12 -6.27
CA THR A 26 6.91 6.40 -6.22
C THR A 26 5.43 6.18 -5.92
N MET A 27 4.90 6.86 -4.91
CA MET A 27 3.46 6.99 -4.71
C MET A 27 2.85 7.83 -5.84
N PRO A 28 1.99 7.26 -6.69
CA PRO A 28 1.47 7.98 -7.85
C PRO A 28 0.64 9.19 -7.43
N LYS A 29 0.69 10.27 -8.22
CA LYS A 29 -0.07 11.50 -7.96
C LYS A 29 -1.55 11.25 -7.72
N ARG A 30 -2.14 10.30 -8.45
CA ARG A 30 -3.54 9.90 -8.27
C ARG A 30 -3.85 9.37 -6.86
N GLN A 31 -2.91 8.64 -6.24
CA GLN A 31 -3.01 8.25 -4.83
C GLN A 31 -2.96 9.49 -3.95
N ALA A 32 -1.98 10.36 -4.21
CA ALA A 32 -1.71 11.51 -3.38
C ALA A 32 -2.86 12.52 -3.36
N LEU A 33 -3.67 12.59 -4.42
CA LEU A 33 -4.87 13.44 -4.50
C LEU A 33 -5.93 13.15 -3.42
N HIS A 34 -5.82 12.02 -2.72
CA HIS A 34 -6.71 11.71 -1.61
C HIS A 34 -6.27 12.34 -0.27
N TYR A 35 -5.03 12.85 -0.18
CA TYR A 35 -4.56 13.57 1.00
C TYR A 35 -4.74 15.07 0.86
N ASP A 36 -4.73 15.74 2.01
CA ASP A 36 -4.70 17.19 2.05
C ASP A 36 -3.40 17.73 1.40
N LYS A 37 -3.58 18.71 0.51
CA LYS A 37 -2.49 19.28 -0.28
C LYS A 37 -1.47 20.02 0.60
N THR A 38 -1.92 20.68 1.67
CA THR A 38 -1.04 21.41 2.58
C THR A 38 -0.16 20.46 3.38
N GLN A 39 -0.68 19.29 3.74
CA GLN A 39 0.11 18.24 4.41
C GLN A 39 1.17 17.67 3.48
N LEU A 40 0.84 17.42 2.21
CA LEU A 40 1.80 16.98 1.19
C LEU A 40 2.91 18.02 0.96
N THR A 41 2.53 19.28 0.77
CA THR A 41 3.51 20.38 0.59
C THR A 41 4.40 20.53 1.82
N GLY A 42 3.84 20.50 3.03
CA GLY A 42 4.64 20.56 4.25
C GLY A 42 5.63 19.40 4.40
N LEU A 43 5.27 18.18 3.95
CA LEU A 43 6.18 17.03 3.94
C LEU A 43 7.29 17.15 2.88
N GLU A 44 6.98 17.76 1.73
CA GLU A 44 7.94 18.06 0.67
C GLU A 44 8.93 19.14 1.12
N ASP A 45 8.43 20.26 1.65
CA ASP A 45 9.24 21.37 2.14
C ASP A 45 10.15 20.97 3.31
N ALA A 46 9.68 20.06 4.17
CA ALA A 46 10.45 19.52 5.27
C ALA A 46 11.43 18.40 4.87
N GLY A 47 11.49 18.03 3.59
CA GLY A 47 12.44 17.05 3.05
C GLY A 47 12.11 15.59 3.37
N PHE A 48 10.89 15.27 3.80
CA PHE A 48 10.45 13.89 4.04
C PHE A 48 10.00 13.18 2.76
N LEU A 49 9.44 13.95 1.82
CA LEU A 49 9.05 13.50 0.49
C LEU A 49 9.81 14.27 -0.59
N GLU A 50 10.09 13.61 -1.70
CA GLU A 50 10.56 14.25 -2.93
C GLU A 50 9.53 14.07 -4.05
N ARG A 51 9.31 15.12 -4.85
CA ARG A 51 8.44 15.03 -6.02
C ARG A 51 9.21 14.42 -7.19
N VAL A 52 8.66 13.36 -7.76
CA VAL A 52 9.29 12.58 -8.83
C VAL A 52 8.43 12.64 -10.09
N LYS A 53 9.06 12.90 -11.23
CA LYS A 53 8.47 12.77 -12.57
C LYS A 53 9.40 11.93 -13.45
N LEU A 54 8.99 10.71 -13.75
CA LEU A 54 9.72 9.79 -14.62
C LEU A 54 8.94 9.61 -15.92
N SER A 55 9.65 9.73 -17.04
CA SER A 55 9.13 9.42 -18.37
C SER A 55 9.91 8.25 -18.95
N PHE A 56 9.18 7.24 -19.43
CA PHE A 56 9.77 6.02 -19.98
C PHE A 56 9.68 6.04 -21.52
N PRO A 57 10.65 5.45 -22.24
CA PRO A 57 10.65 5.39 -23.72
C PRO A 57 9.39 4.77 -24.33
N CYS A 58 8.68 3.93 -23.59
CA CYS A 58 7.41 3.32 -24.01
C CYS A 58 6.19 4.26 -23.87
N GLY A 59 6.40 5.56 -23.62
CA GLY A 59 5.34 6.56 -23.48
C GLY A 59 4.56 6.48 -22.16
N LYS A 60 5.05 5.72 -21.18
CA LYS A 60 4.50 5.69 -19.83
C LYS A 60 5.16 6.77 -18.99
N ASP A 61 4.38 7.44 -18.16
CA ASP A 61 4.86 8.41 -17.19
C ASP A 61 4.45 8.00 -15.76
N VAL A 62 5.34 8.25 -14.81
CA VAL A 62 5.06 8.16 -13.37
C VAL A 62 5.36 9.52 -12.77
N GLU A 63 4.31 10.21 -12.33
CA GLU A 63 4.41 11.44 -11.54
C GLU A 63 3.87 11.17 -10.14
N GLY A 64 4.55 11.64 -9.10
CA GLY A 64 4.13 11.44 -7.72
C GLY A 64 5.17 11.84 -6.69
N TRP A 65 5.10 11.22 -5.52
CA TRP A 65 6.00 11.48 -4.39
C TRP A 65 6.73 10.22 -3.96
N ARG A 66 8.00 10.35 -3.60
CA ARG A 66 8.81 9.26 -3.04
C ARG A 66 9.28 9.65 -1.65
N LEU A 67 9.41 8.64 -0.79
CA LEU A 67 9.99 8.80 0.53
C LEU A 67 11.50 9.04 0.43
N THR A 68 12.00 10.11 1.05
CA THR A 68 13.45 10.41 1.10
C THR A 68 14.16 9.51 2.13
N GLY A 69 15.49 9.60 2.20
CA GLY A 69 16.25 8.95 3.28
C GLY A 69 15.81 9.43 4.67
N PHE A 70 15.60 10.74 4.82
CA PHE A 70 15.13 11.34 6.07
C PHE A 70 13.70 10.90 6.42
N GLY A 71 12.81 10.86 5.43
CA GLY A 71 11.45 10.32 5.58
C GLY A 71 11.41 8.86 6.01
N ARG A 72 12.38 8.04 5.59
CA ARG A 72 12.50 6.65 6.05
C ARG A 72 12.92 6.55 7.52
N LEU A 73 13.89 7.36 7.93
CA LEU A 73 14.38 7.35 9.31
C LEU A 73 13.29 7.75 10.31
N ILE A 74 12.56 8.83 10.04
CA ILE A 74 11.48 9.29 10.93
C ILE A 74 10.34 8.27 11.02
N LEU A 75 10.07 7.54 9.92
CA LEU A 75 9.02 6.54 9.88
C LEU A 75 9.40 5.29 10.67
N ALA A 76 10.68 4.88 10.63
CA ALA A 76 11.18 3.73 11.38
C ALA A 76 11.12 3.96 12.91
N ASP A 77 11.41 5.18 13.35
CA ASP A 77 11.37 5.58 14.77
C ASP A 77 9.95 5.52 15.36
N LYS A 78 8.93 5.70 14.51
CA LYS A 78 7.51 5.69 14.90
C LYS A 78 6.75 4.47 14.42
N ALA A 79 7.42 3.33 14.24
CA ALA A 79 6.84 2.09 13.72
C ALA A 79 5.88 1.39 14.71
N ALA A 80 4.86 2.10 15.20
CA ALA A 80 3.61 1.52 15.65
C ALA A 80 2.65 1.55 14.46
N ASP A 81 2.40 0.38 13.85
CA ASP A 81 1.26 0.23 12.95
C ASP A 81 0.00 0.21 13.81
N ASP A 82 -1.02 1.01 13.44
CA ASP A 82 -2.30 1.01 14.15
C ASP A 82 -2.94 -0.38 14.07
N ALA A 83 -3.55 -0.83 15.17
CA ALA A 83 -4.23 -2.10 15.21
C ALA A 83 -5.40 -2.08 14.22
N LEU A 84 -5.32 -2.93 13.20
CA LEU A 84 -6.41 -3.08 12.23
C LEU A 84 -7.60 -3.78 12.88
N GLU A 85 -8.79 -3.27 12.59
CA GLU A 85 -10.04 -3.92 12.96
C GLU A 85 -10.18 -5.31 12.29
N PRO A 86 -10.97 -6.22 12.87
CA PRO A 86 -11.22 -7.53 12.28
C PRO A 86 -11.75 -7.45 10.84
N GLU A 87 -12.59 -6.45 10.54
CA GLU A 87 -13.13 -6.25 9.20
C GLU A 87 -12.04 -5.84 8.20
N HIS A 88 -11.14 -4.94 8.58
CA HIS A 88 -9.96 -4.59 7.79
C HIS A 88 -9.10 -5.82 7.46
N LEU A 89 -8.85 -6.69 8.45
CA LEU A 89 -8.10 -7.93 8.24
C LEU A 89 -8.83 -8.89 7.30
N ARG A 90 -10.16 -8.99 7.40
CA ARG A 90 -10.99 -9.80 6.49
C ARG A 90 -10.88 -9.29 5.06
N ILE A 91 -11.03 -7.99 4.84
CA ILE A 91 -10.90 -7.37 3.51
C ILE A 91 -9.50 -7.62 2.93
N LEU A 92 -8.43 -7.46 3.73
CA LEU A 92 -7.07 -7.74 3.28
C LEU A 92 -6.89 -9.21 2.90
N SER A 93 -7.44 -10.14 3.68
CA SER A 93 -7.40 -11.58 3.40
C SER A 93 -8.12 -11.90 2.08
N ASP A 94 -9.32 -11.36 1.87
CA ASP A 94 -10.09 -11.59 0.65
C ASP A 94 -9.42 -10.99 -0.57
N VAL A 95 -8.93 -9.74 -0.48
CA VAL A 95 -8.18 -9.11 -1.58
C VAL A 95 -6.94 -9.94 -1.93
N TYR A 96 -6.23 -10.45 -0.92
CA TYR A 96 -5.10 -11.35 -1.15
C TYR A 96 -5.56 -12.64 -1.85
N HIS A 97 -6.57 -13.32 -1.32
CA HIS A 97 -7.10 -14.56 -1.87
C HIS A 97 -7.51 -14.40 -3.34
N TYR A 98 -8.36 -13.41 -3.64
CA TYR A 98 -8.81 -13.14 -5.01
C TYR A 98 -7.65 -12.77 -5.95
N SER A 99 -6.61 -12.08 -5.46
CA SER A 99 -5.44 -11.77 -6.27
C SER A 99 -4.64 -13.00 -6.71
N ARG A 100 -4.71 -14.11 -5.95
CA ARG A 100 -4.01 -15.36 -6.27
C ARG A 100 -4.70 -16.20 -7.33
N LEU A 101 -5.98 -15.92 -7.64
CA LEU A 101 -6.71 -16.62 -8.69
C LEU A 101 -6.20 -16.17 -10.07
N SER A 102 -5.82 -17.12 -10.92
CA SER A 102 -5.24 -16.84 -12.24
C SER A 102 -6.16 -15.98 -13.13
N GLN A 103 -7.47 -16.25 -13.09
CA GLN A 103 -8.50 -15.48 -13.80
C GLN A 103 -8.52 -13.99 -13.44
N ASN A 104 -8.09 -13.66 -12.22
CA ASN A 104 -8.06 -12.31 -11.66
C ASN A 104 -6.72 -11.59 -11.89
N ARG A 105 -5.76 -12.26 -12.54
CA ARG A 105 -4.54 -11.63 -13.09
C ARG A 105 -3.70 -10.90 -12.05
N GLY A 106 -3.59 -11.49 -10.86
CA GLY A 106 -2.77 -10.94 -9.79
C GLY A 106 -3.41 -9.82 -8.99
N MET A 107 -4.72 -9.54 -9.14
CA MET A 107 -5.42 -8.51 -8.36
C MET A 107 -6.88 -8.85 -8.10
N MET A 108 -7.47 -8.39 -7.01
CA MET A 108 -8.91 -8.47 -6.83
C MET A 108 -9.61 -7.49 -7.78
N PRO A 109 -10.54 -7.94 -8.66
CA PRO A 109 -11.32 -7.05 -9.53
C PRO A 109 -12.09 -5.99 -8.75
N LYS A 110 -12.18 -4.78 -9.31
CA LYS A 110 -12.91 -3.66 -8.69
C LYS A 110 -14.37 -4.03 -8.41
N GLU A 111 -14.97 -4.82 -9.30
CA GLU A 111 -16.36 -5.24 -9.24
C GLU A 111 -16.62 -6.11 -8.02
N LEU A 112 -15.69 -7.01 -7.67
CA LEU A 112 -15.78 -7.80 -6.45
C LEU A 112 -15.56 -6.92 -5.21
N ALA A 113 -14.65 -5.96 -5.26
CA ALA A 113 -14.37 -5.10 -4.11
C ALA A 113 -15.54 -4.17 -3.72
N ARG A 114 -16.57 -4.06 -4.56
CA ARG A 114 -17.81 -3.30 -4.24
C ARG A 114 -18.69 -3.96 -3.18
N THR A 115 -18.42 -5.22 -2.82
CA THR A 115 -19.17 -5.92 -1.77
C THR A 115 -18.72 -5.52 -0.37
N PHE A 116 -17.57 -4.85 -0.25
CA PHE A 116 -17.06 -4.34 1.01
C PHE A 116 -17.60 -2.95 1.30
N ASP A 117 -17.51 -2.57 2.57
CA ASP A 117 -17.74 -1.19 2.96
C ASP A 117 -16.72 -0.26 2.27
N ALA A 118 -17.23 0.85 1.73
CA ALA A 118 -16.43 1.76 0.93
C ALA A 118 -15.46 2.59 1.77
N ASP A 119 -15.81 2.86 3.03
CA ASP A 119 -14.96 3.59 3.97
C ASP A 119 -13.80 2.70 4.45
N ASP A 120 -14.04 1.42 4.74
CA ASP A 120 -12.97 0.47 5.10
C ASP A 120 -11.96 0.26 3.97
N VAL A 121 -12.45 0.09 2.73
CA VAL A 121 -11.57 -0.03 1.55
C VAL A 121 -10.78 1.26 1.33
N ARG A 122 -11.42 2.42 1.55
CA ARG A 122 -10.76 3.72 1.46
C ARG A 122 -9.69 3.85 2.54
N ASP A 123 -9.99 3.49 3.78
CA ASP A 123 -9.06 3.55 4.91
C ASP A 123 -7.81 2.71 4.64
N LEU A 124 -8.01 1.43 4.32
CA LEU A 124 -6.92 0.51 3.96
C LEU A 124 -6.06 1.03 2.81
N PHE A 125 -6.67 1.70 1.83
CA PHE A 125 -5.96 2.33 0.72
C PHE A 125 -5.17 3.57 1.14
N MET A 126 -5.76 4.43 1.97
CA MET A 126 -5.15 5.66 2.48
C MET A 126 -3.98 5.38 3.41
N HIS A 127 -4.05 4.32 4.22
CA HIS A 127 -2.97 3.94 5.11
C HIS A 127 -1.95 2.99 4.46
N GLY A 128 -2.04 2.78 3.14
CA GLY A 128 -1.06 2.03 2.35
C GLY A 128 -1.10 0.52 2.54
N TYR A 129 -2.18 -0.04 3.09
CA TYR A 129 -2.39 -1.49 3.17
C TYR A 129 -2.88 -2.08 1.85
N LEU A 130 -3.66 -1.30 1.08
CA LEU A 130 -4.11 -1.64 -0.26
C LEU A 130 -3.50 -0.72 -1.32
N LEU A 131 -3.16 -1.29 -2.47
CA LEU A 131 -2.73 -0.55 -3.65
C LEU A 131 -3.75 -0.76 -4.78
N ARG A 132 -4.09 0.34 -5.45
CA ARG A 132 -4.98 0.29 -6.60
C ARG A 132 -4.19 0.12 -7.89
N ILE A 133 -4.41 -0.99 -8.59
CA ILE A 133 -3.72 -1.33 -9.83
C ILE A 133 -4.65 -1.13 -11.04
N HIS A 134 -4.07 -0.60 -12.11
CA HIS A 134 -4.68 -0.54 -13.44
C HIS A 134 -3.79 -1.27 -14.43
N LEU A 135 -4.30 -2.35 -15.02
CA LEU A 135 -3.69 -3.02 -16.16
C LEU A 135 -4.16 -2.31 -17.44
N LYS A 136 -3.19 -1.77 -18.19
CA LYS A 136 -3.39 -1.19 -19.51
C LYS A 136 -2.59 -2.02 -20.51
N GLY A 137 -3.25 -2.65 -21.47
CA GLY A 137 -2.65 -3.53 -22.48
C GLY A 137 -3.74 -4.15 -23.36
N ALA A 138 -3.48 -5.36 -23.89
CA ALA A 138 -4.47 -6.14 -24.66
C ALA A 138 -5.79 -6.32 -23.92
N VAL A 139 -5.76 -6.27 -22.58
CA VAL A 139 -6.95 -6.19 -21.76
C VAL A 139 -6.81 -5.06 -20.75
N LYS A 140 -7.91 -4.33 -20.56
CA LYS A 140 -8.04 -3.27 -19.57
C LYS A 140 -8.73 -3.84 -18.33
N ALA A 141 -8.07 -3.79 -17.19
CA ALA A 141 -8.64 -4.25 -15.92
C ALA A 141 -8.19 -3.34 -14.78
N LYS A 142 -9.05 -3.17 -13.77
CA LYS A 142 -8.76 -2.36 -12.58
C LYS A 142 -9.09 -3.18 -11.35
N GLY A 143 -8.28 -3.03 -10.31
CA GLY A 143 -8.43 -3.82 -9.11
C GLY A 143 -7.54 -3.38 -7.98
N TRP A 144 -7.49 -4.21 -6.97
CA TRP A 144 -6.79 -3.99 -5.71
C TRP A 144 -5.80 -5.10 -5.45
N VAL A 145 -4.66 -4.76 -4.86
CA VAL A 145 -3.70 -5.72 -4.32
C VAL A 145 -3.33 -5.32 -2.90
N VAL A 146 -2.94 -6.31 -2.11
CA VAL A 146 -2.38 -6.09 -0.78
C VAL A 146 -0.93 -5.65 -0.90
N SER A 147 -0.57 -4.55 -0.24
CA SER A 147 0.82 -4.09 -0.17
C SER A 147 1.66 -4.97 0.76
N ASN A 148 2.98 -4.79 0.77
CA ASN A 148 3.83 -5.47 1.76
C ASN A 148 3.43 -5.12 3.21
N LYS A 149 2.95 -3.88 3.45
CA LYS A 149 2.42 -3.46 4.75
C LYS A 149 1.16 -4.25 5.12
N GLY A 150 0.22 -4.40 4.18
CA GLY A 150 -0.98 -5.24 4.37
C GLY A 150 -0.67 -6.71 4.62
N LEU A 151 0.31 -7.26 3.90
CA LEU A 151 0.76 -8.64 4.11
C LEU A 151 1.42 -8.82 5.49
N ALA A 152 2.22 -7.85 5.93
CA ALA A 152 2.79 -7.86 7.28
C ALA A 152 1.70 -7.81 8.35
N ALA A 153 0.65 -7.00 8.15
CA ALA A 153 -0.49 -6.92 9.06
C ALA A 153 -1.23 -8.27 9.17
N LEU A 154 -1.51 -8.92 8.04
CA LEU A 154 -2.11 -10.26 8.01
C LEU A 154 -1.26 -11.31 8.73
N ARG A 155 0.06 -11.30 8.53
CA ARG A 155 0.99 -12.23 9.21
C ARG A 155 1.03 -12.04 10.72
N ARG A 156 0.97 -10.79 11.20
CA ARG A 156 0.89 -10.51 12.63
C ARG A 156 -0.43 -10.98 13.23
N ALA A 157 -1.54 -10.79 12.53
CA ALA A 157 -2.86 -11.20 12.98
C ALA A 157 -3.07 -12.72 13.01
N THR A 158 -2.42 -13.46 12.10
CA THR A 158 -2.50 -14.93 12.04
C THR A 158 -1.56 -15.65 13.00
N GLY A 159 -0.71 -14.91 13.73
CA GLY A 159 0.32 -15.48 14.60
C GLY A 159 1.37 -16.30 13.84
N PRO A 160 2.44 -16.77 14.50
CA PRO A 160 3.28 -17.80 13.92
C PRO A 160 2.42 -19.04 13.72
N VAL A 161 2.22 -19.45 12.46
CA VAL A 161 1.84 -20.82 12.17
C VAL A 161 3.00 -21.66 12.70
N PHE A 162 2.84 -22.25 13.89
CA PHE A 162 3.67 -23.37 14.33
C PHE A 162 3.47 -24.46 13.27
N VAL A 163 4.39 -24.50 12.30
CA VAL A 163 4.56 -25.67 11.44
C VAL A 163 4.94 -26.76 12.42
N GLY A 164 4.00 -27.69 12.64
CA GLY A 164 4.09 -28.72 13.65
C GLY A 164 5.47 -29.37 13.65
N ALA A 165 6.05 -29.49 14.84
CA ALA A 165 7.09 -30.46 15.08
C ALA A 165 6.58 -31.80 14.55
N GLY A 166 7.20 -32.29 13.47
CA GLY A 166 6.98 -33.65 13.00
C GLY A 166 7.23 -34.63 14.15
N PRO A 167 6.56 -35.79 14.15
CA PRO A 167 6.65 -36.72 15.26
C PRO A 167 8.11 -37.14 15.43
N GLN A 168 8.69 -36.89 16.60
CA GLN A 168 9.91 -37.57 17.03
C GLN A 168 9.57 -39.07 17.07
N LYS A 169 10.17 -39.81 16.14
CA LYS A 169 10.24 -41.26 16.24
C LYS A 169 11.26 -41.60 17.32
N ASN A 170 10.82 -42.50 18.22
CA ASN A 170 11.51 -43.09 19.36
C ASN A 170 13.03 -43.26 19.20
#